data_AF-A0A624BBU3-F1
#
_entry.id   AF-A0A624BBU3-F1
#
_cell.length_a   1.000
_cell.length_b   1.000
_cell.length_c   1.000
_cell.angle_alpha   90.00
_cell.angle_beta   90.00
_cell.angle_gamma   90.00
#
_symmetry.space_group_name_H-M   'P 1'
#
loop_
_entity.id
_entity.type
_entity.pdbx_description
1 polymer ?
#
loop_
_entity_poly.entity_id
_entity_poly.type
_entity_poly.pdbx_seq_one_letter_code
_entity_poly.pdbx_strand_id
1 'polypeptide(L)'
;MNSYYTQEDYKDDVFTKAKTLHTQFMQTLSVFKPASEAYEDAIRTMNDQRQMLQLKKIEAKEGKSFDYYSLSMMLISKKANQLLQNDGFNVDDTMKQVQALNEHVAQLKAKQNDIKSGSFQREQFLEAADKYVLAIKMRVRRERDHIPLTDDDKKNPAWAEGSCDKVIRGYNDLVTRFNLMN
;
A
#
# COMPACT_ATOMS: atom_id res chain seq x y z
N MET A 1 7.17 4.96 -34.66
CA MET A 1 5.70 4.89 -34.91
C MET A 1 5.47 3.87 -36.00
N ASN A 2 4.47 2.98 -35.88
CA ASN A 2 4.23 1.94 -36.88
C ASN A 2 3.71 2.57 -38.18
N SER A 3 4.44 2.37 -39.29
CA SER A 3 4.12 2.92 -40.61
C SER A 3 2.67 2.65 -41.04
N TYR A 4 2.12 1.50 -40.63
CA TYR A 4 0.74 1.07 -40.94
C TYR A 4 -0.35 2.05 -40.48
N TYR A 5 -0.19 2.67 -39.30
CA TYR A 5 -1.16 3.67 -38.82
C TYR A 5 -0.85 5.06 -39.35
N THR A 6 0.43 5.37 -39.57
CA THR A 6 0.88 6.67 -40.11
C THR A 6 0.53 6.83 -41.59
N GLN A 7 0.52 5.74 -42.36
CA GLN A 7 0.20 5.72 -43.79
C GLN A 7 -1.29 5.45 -44.06
N GLU A 8 -2.11 5.26 -43.01
CA GLU A 8 -3.53 4.94 -43.11
C GLU A 8 -3.87 3.64 -43.87
N ASP A 9 -2.91 2.74 -44.07
CA ASP A 9 -3.07 1.41 -44.71
C ASP A 9 -4.24 0.58 -44.15
N TYR A 10 -4.68 0.86 -42.92
CA TYR A 10 -5.86 0.23 -42.32
C TYR A 10 -7.16 0.50 -43.08
N LYS A 11 -7.23 1.61 -43.83
CA LYS A 11 -8.34 1.94 -44.74
C LYS A 11 -8.29 1.08 -46.00
N ASP A 12 -7.09 0.73 -46.45
CA ASP A 12 -6.86 -0.01 -47.69
C ASP A 12 -7.03 -1.53 -47.50
N ASP A 13 -6.65 -2.06 -46.35
CA ASP A 13 -6.73 -3.49 -46.03
C ASP A 13 -7.92 -3.89 -45.16
N VAL A 14 -8.84 -2.95 -44.91
CA VAL A 14 -10.03 -3.13 -44.06
C VAL A 14 -9.68 -3.77 -42.70
N PHE A 15 -8.60 -3.28 -42.09
CA PHE A 15 -8.06 -3.70 -40.79
C PHE A 15 -7.53 -5.14 -40.73
N THR A 16 -7.24 -5.78 -41.87
CA THR A 16 -6.74 -7.17 -41.88
C THR A 16 -5.42 -7.31 -41.12
N LYS A 17 -4.46 -6.42 -41.37
CA LYS A 17 -3.18 -6.39 -40.65
C LYS A 17 -3.35 -5.92 -39.21
N ALA A 18 -4.24 -4.97 -38.93
CA ALA A 18 -4.56 -4.55 -37.57
C ALA A 18 -5.05 -5.73 -36.71
N LYS A 19 -5.96 -6.56 -37.24
CA LYS A 19 -6.48 -7.75 -36.54
C LYS A 19 -5.36 -8.76 -36.26
N THR A 20 -4.49 -9.00 -37.23
CA THR A 20 -3.35 -9.90 -37.09
C THR A 20 -2.39 -9.41 -36.00
N LEU A 21 -2.02 -8.13 -36.02
CA LEU A 21 -1.15 -7.52 -35.00
C LEU A 21 -1.80 -7.57 -33.60
N HIS A 22 -3.10 -7.31 -33.51
CA HIS A 22 -3.84 -7.42 -32.26
C HIS A 22 -3.81 -8.86 -31.71
N THR A 23 -4.08 -9.87 -32.53
CA THR A 23 -4.01 -11.28 -32.11
C THR A 23 -2.62 -11.65 -31.62
N GLN A 24 -1.56 -11.26 -32.34
CA GLN A 24 -0.16 -11.52 -31.93
C GLN A 24 0.17 -10.83 -30.60
N PHE A 25 -0.23 -9.57 -30.44
CA PHE A 25 -0.06 -8.84 -29.19
C PHE A 25 -0.79 -9.54 -28.03
N MET A 26 -2.05 -9.94 -28.22
CA MET A 26 -2.81 -10.63 -27.17
C MET A 26 -2.19 -11.98 -26.80
N GLN A 27 -1.69 -12.75 -27.77
CA GLN A 27 -0.94 -13.98 -27.50
C GLN A 27 0.32 -13.71 -26.69
N THR A 28 1.10 -12.70 -27.08
CA THR A 28 2.34 -12.34 -26.37
C THR A 28 2.04 -11.85 -24.96
N LEU A 29 1.03 -11.00 -24.80
CA LEU A 29 0.57 -10.49 -23.52
C LEU A 29 0.06 -11.62 -22.60
N SER A 30 -0.62 -12.62 -23.15
CA SER A 30 -1.13 -13.76 -22.39
C SER A 30 -0.02 -14.63 -21.79
N VAL A 31 1.16 -14.67 -22.42
CA VAL A 31 2.35 -15.36 -21.90
C VAL A 31 3.14 -14.45 -20.96
N PHE A 32 3.31 -13.17 -21.32
CA PHE A 32 4.09 -12.22 -20.54
C PHE A 32 3.45 -11.88 -19.19
N LYS A 33 2.13 -11.63 -19.16
CA LYS A 33 1.41 -11.20 -17.96
C LYS A 33 1.62 -12.14 -16.76
N PRO A 34 1.34 -13.46 -16.84
CA PRO A 34 1.55 -14.35 -15.70
C PRO A 34 3.02 -14.47 -15.29
N ALA A 35 3.97 -14.37 -16.23
CA ALA A 35 5.39 -14.38 -15.92
C ALA A 35 5.83 -13.11 -15.15
N SER A 36 5.29 -11.94 -15.54
CA SER A 36 5.52 -10.67 -14.82
C SER A 36 4.93 -10.73 -13.41
N GLU A 37 3.70 -11.20 -13.26
CA GLU A 37 3.02 -11.35 -11.96
C GLU A 37 3.79 -12.31 -11.03
N ALA A 38 4.24 -13.46 -11.55
CA ALA A 38 5.04 -14.42 -10.78
C ALA A 38 6.38 -13.82 -10.32
N TYR A 39 7.03 -13.02 -11.18
CA TYR A 39 8.28 -12.35 -10.83
C TYR A 39 8.08 -11.27 -9.76
N GLU A 40 7.02 -10.47 -9.86
CA GLU A 40 6.64 -9.49 -8.85
C GLU A 40 6.37 -10.15 -7.49
N ASP A 41 5.65 -11.26 -7.47
CA ASP A 41 5.34 -11.99 -6.24
C ASP A 41 6.58 -12.62 -5.60
N ALA A 42 7.51 -13.12 -6.40
CA ALA A 42 8.80 -13.59 -5.92
C ALA A 42 9.61 -12.47 -5.24
N ILE A 43 9.69 -11.29 -5.86
CA ILE A 43 10.36 -10.11 -5.28
C ILE A 43 9.69 -9.71 -3.97
N ARG A 44 8.35 -9.64 -3.94
CA ARG A 44 7.58 -9.29 -2.74
C ARG A 44 7.90 -10.25 -1.59
N THR A 45 7.90 -11.55 -1.87
CA THR A 45 8.20 -12.61 -0.89
C THR A 45 9.61 -12.47 -0.32
N MET A 46 10.61 -12.28 -1.19
CA MET A 46 12.00 -12.11 -0.75
C MET A 46 12.19 -10.83 0.07
N ASN A 47 11.53 -9.74 -0.31
CA ASN A 47 11.58 -8.49 0.43
C ASN A 47 10.96 -8.63 1.84
N ASP A 48 9.83 -9.32 1.95
CA ASP A 48 9.17 -9.58 3.24
C ASP A 48 10.07 -10.41 4.17
N GLN A 49 10.70 -11.46 3.63
CA GLN A 49 11.68 -12.24 4.39
C GLN A 49 12.86 -11.40 4.87
N ARG A 50 13.40 -10.55 4.00
CA ARG A 50 14.50 -9.63 4.34
C ARG A 50 14.09 -8.66 5.45
N GLN A 51 12.93 -8.04 5.37
CA GLN A 51 12.45 -7.09 6.38
C GLN A 51 12.19 -7.77 7.73
N MET A 52 11.66 -9.00 7.75
CA MET A 52 11.52 -9.78 8.98
C MET A 52 12.86 -10.13 9.61
N LEU A 53 13.87 -10.49 8.81
CA LEU A 53 15.23 -10.73 9.31
C LEU A 53 15.87 -9.45 9.85
N GLN A 54 15.66 -8.31 9.19
CA GLN A 54 16.12 -7.01 9.66
C GLN A 54 15.47 -6.65 11.00
N LEU A 55 14.17 -6.88 11.16
CA LEU A 55 13.46 -6.62 12.42
C LEU A 55 14.07 -7.44 13.57
N LYS A 56 14.33 -8.74 13.36
CA LYS A 56 15.01 -9.59 14.34
C LYS A 56 16.42 -9.10 14.70
N LYS A 57 17.17 -8.59 13.71
CA LYS A 57 18.50 -8.02 13.94
C LYS A 57 18.43 -6.75 14.79
N ILE A 58 17.48 -5.86 14.52
CA ILE A 58 17.26 -4.66 15.34
C ILE A 58 16.89 -5.06 16.77
N GLU A 59 15.95 -5.99 16.94
CA GLU A 59 15.54 -6.47 18.27
C GLU A 59 16.71 -7.06 19.06
N ALA A 60 17.57 -7.87 18.43
CA ALA A 60 18.73 -8.46 19.09
C ALA A 60 19.79 -7.42 19.49
N LYS A 61 19.93 -6.34 18.72
CA LYS A 61 20.97 -5.32 18.91
C LYS A 61 20.53 -4.20 19.86
N GLU A 62 19.28 -3.77 19.75
CA GLU A 62 18.76 -2.54 20.35
C GLU A 62 17.52 -2.78 21.21
N GLY A 63 17.01 -4.02 21.24
CA GLY A 63 15.73 -4.36 21.84
C GLY A 63 14.55 -3.77 21.07
N LYS A 64 13.43 -3.58 21.76
CA LYS A 64 12.23 -2.93 21.22
C LYS A 64 12.41 -1.41 21.19
N SER A 65 13.36 -0.96 20.38
CA SER A 65 13.72 0.44 20.15
C SER A 65 12.69 1.14 19.25
N PHE A 66 12.86 2.45 19.06
CA PHE A 66 12.06 3.22 18.10
C PHE A 66 12.18 2.63 16.68
N ASP A 67 13.39 2.23 16.27
CA ASP A 67 13.64 1.69 14.93
C ASP A 67 12.98 0.32 14.75
N TYR A 68 12.94 -0.50 15.81
CA TYR A 68 12.17 -1.75 15.84
C TYR A 68 10.68 -1.49 15.61
N TYR A 69 10.08 -0.60 16.41
CA TYR A 69 8.65 -0.31 16.30
C TYR A 69 8.30 0.36 14.97
N SER A 70 9.21 1.16 14.40
CA SER A 70 9.01 1.80 13.09
C SER A 70 8.96 0.77 11.97
N LEU A 71 9.93 -0.15 11.90
CA LEU A 71 9.94 -1.20 10.89
C LEU A 71 8.77 -2.18 11.08
N SER A 72 8.45 -2.53 12.33
CA SER A 72 7.29 -3.37 12.66
C SER A 72 5.99 -2.70 12.22
N MET A 73 5.83 -1.39 12.45
CA MET A 73 4.69 -0.62 11.95
C MET A 73 4.54 -0.72 10.44
N MET A 74 5.63 -0.63 9.68
CA MET A 74 5.59 -0.78 8.22
C MET A 74 5.10 -2.17 7.78
N LEU A 75 5.59 -3.22 8.44
CA LEU A 75 5.19 -4.61 8.16
C LEU A 75 3.72 -4.88 8.46
N ILE A 76 3.23 -4.40 9.61
CA ILE A 76 1.81 -4.56 10.00
C ILE A 76 0.92 -3.76 9.06
N SER A 77 1.30 -2.51 8.74
CA SER A 77 0.55 -1.64 7.83
C SER A 77 0.46 -2.20 6.42
N LYS A 78 1.53 -2.82 5.89
CA LYS A 78 1.49 -3.50 4.59
C LYS A 78 0.40 -4.58 4.54
N LYS A 79 0.33 -5.43 5.59
CA LYS A 79 -0.68 -6.48 5.70
C LYS A 79 -2.09 -5.91 5.86
N ALA A 80 -2.25 -4.85 6.66
CA ALA A 80 -3.53 -4.18 6.83
C ALA A 80 -4.04 -3.62 5.49
N ASN A 81 -3.18 -3.00 4.68
CA ASN A 81 -3.55 -2.53 3.35
C ASN A 81 -4.02 -3.64 2.41
N GLN A 82 -3.35 -4.80 2.41
CA GLN A 82 -3.76 -5.94 1.59
C GLN A 82 -5.15 -6.43 1.96
N LEU A 83 -5.45 -6.49 3.26
CA LEU A 83 -6.78 -6.84 3.77
C LEU A 83 -7.84 -5.81 3.37
N LEU A 84 -7.47 -4.53 3.45
CA LEU A 84 -8.37 -3.39 3.23
C LEU A 84 -8.46 -2.94 1.77
N GLN A 85 -7.87 -3.67 0.83
CA GLN A 85 -7.94 -3.31 -0.58
C GLN A 85 -9.31 -3.63 -1.19
N ASN A 86 -9.98 -4.65 -0.66
CA ASN A 86 -11.29 -5.09 -1.12
C ASN A 86 -12.36 -4.75 -0.07
N ASP A 87 -13.60 -4.59 -0.53
CA ASP A 87 -14.77 -4.46 0.35
C ASP A 87 -15.22 -5.85 0.86
N GLY A 88 -16.14 -5.92 1.83
CA GLY A 88 -16.61 -7.19 2.39
C GLY A 88 -15.61 -7.91 3.31
N PHE A 89 -14.62 -7.20 3.83
CA PHE A 89 -13.71 -7.73 4.86
C PHE A 89 -14.46 -7.97 6.18
N ASN A 90 -13.97 -8.91 7.00
CA ASN A 90 -14.54 -9.13 8.33
C ASN A 90 -14.27 -7.91 9.22
N VAL A 91 -15.33 -7.16 9.54
CA VAL A 91 -15.25 -5.92 10.32
C VAL A 91 -14.68 -6.16 11.72
N ASP A 92 -15.12 -7.20 12.43
CA ASP A 92 -14.71 -7.46 13.81
C ASP A 92 -13.22 -7.82 13.90
N ASP A 93 -12.76 -8.71 13.02
CA ASP A 93 -11.36 -9.11 12.97
C ASP A 93 -10.46 -7.95 12.54
N THR A 94 -10.94 -7.13 11.59
CA THR A 94 -10.20 -5.95 11.14
C THR A 94 -10.14 -4.88 12.24
N MET A 95 -11.21 -4.71 13.03
CA MET A 95 -11.21 -3.77 14.14
C MET A 95 -10.24 -4.18 15.25
N LYS A 96 -10.07 -5.49 15.52
CA LYS A 96 -9.01 -5.98 16.42
C LYS A 96 -7.62 -5.62 15.90
N GLN A 97 -7.39 -5.74 14.59
CA GLN A 97 -6.12 -5.32 13.98
C GLN A 97 -5.89 -3.81 14.09
N VAL A 98 -6.94 -3.00 13.95
CA VAL A 98 -6.88 -1.54 14.18
C VAL A 98 -6.51 -1.21 15.62
N GLN A 99 -7.04 -1.95 16.60
CA GLN A 99 -6.68 -1.77 18.00
C GLN A 99 -5.21 -2.12 18.24
N ALA A 100 -4.74 -3.25 17.72
CA ALA A 100 -3.33 -3.63 17.79
C ALA A 100 -2.40 -2.60 17.14
N LEU A 101 -2.79 -2.03 15.99
CA LEU A 101 -2.05 -0.94 15.34
C LEU A 101 -2.01 0.33 16.20
N ASN A 102 -3.13 0.73 16.83
CA ASN A 102 -3.15 1.86 17.75
C ASN A 102 -2.21 1.65 18.94
N GLU A 103 -2.23 0.46 19.55
CA GLU A 103 -1.32 0.11 20.63
C GLU A 103 0.15 0.15 20.18
N HIS A 104 0.42 -0.28 18.95
CA HIS A 104 1.76 -0.22 18.37
C HIS A 104 2.26 1.22 18.18
N VAL A 105 1.38 2.12 17.71
CA VAL A 105 1.69 3.56 17.62
C VAL A 105 1.94 4.16 19.00
N ALA A 106 1.18 3.75 20.02
CA ALA A 106 1.42 4.19 21.40
C ALA A 106 2.79 3.73 21.93
N GLN A 107 3.18 2.47 21.65
CA GLN A 107 4.51 1.95 21.98
C GLN A 107 5.63 2.72 21.27
N LEU A 108 5.43 3.05 19.99
CA LEU A 108 6.36 3.83 19.20
C LEU A 108 6.54 5.25 19.77
N LYS A 109 5.44 5.93 20.14
CA LYS A 109 5.49 7.25 20.80
C LYS A 109 6.21 7.22 22.13
N ALA A 110 6.01 6.18 22.93
CA ALA A 110 6.71 6.02 24.21
C ALA A 110 8.24 5.91 24.04
N LYS A 111 8.71 5.48 22.86
CA LYS A 111 10.13 5.37 22.49
C LYS A 111 10.71 6.61 21.80
N GLN A 112 9.91 7.65 21.58
CA GLN A 112 10.34 8.86 20.88
C GLN A 112 11.43 9.64 21.65
N ASN A 113 11.34 9.67 22.98
CA ASN A 113 12.23 10.47 23.83
C ASN A 113 13.63 9.84 24.06
N ASP A 114 13.84 8.60 23.58
CA ASP A 114 15.06 7.86 23.87
C ASP A 114 16.31 8.43 23.12
N ILE A 115 16.16 9.31 22.11
CA ILE A 115 17.29 9.85 21.33
C ILE A 115 17.04 11.31 20.86
N LYS A 116 18.01 12.21 21.10
CA LYS A 116 17.94 13.66 20.76
C LYS A 116 18.20 14.03 19.28
N SER A 117 18.64 13.10 18.43
CA SER A 117 18.94 13.35 17.00
C SER A 117 17.85 12.79 16.10
N GLY A 118 17.40 13.55 15.10
CA GLY A 118 16.34 13.14 14.15
C GLY A 118 14.90 13.34 14.61
N SER A 119 14.65 14.21 15.61
CA SER A 119 13.32 14.40 16.22
C SER A 119 12.24 14.78 15.22
N PHE A 120 12.54 15.66 14.27
CA PHE A 120 11.54 16.15 13.31
C PHE A 120 11.06 15.07 12.34
N GLN A 121 11.96 14.28 11.73
CA GLN A 121 11.56 13.19 10.83
C GLN A 121 10.78 12.11 11.59
N ARG A 122 11.18 11.80 12.83
CA ARG A 122 10.48 10.85 13.71
C ARG A 122 9.09 11.36 14.10
N GLU A 123 8.95 12.64 14.42
CA GLU A 123 7.66 13.30 14.68
C GLU A 123 6.75 13.23 13.46
N GLN A 124 7.26 13.54 12.27
CA GLN A 124 6.47 13.42 11.03
C GLN A 124 6.03 11.97 10.77
N PHE A 125 6.90 10.99 11.04
CA PHE A 125 6.54 9.58 10.93
C PHE A 125 5.44 9.19 11.92
N LEU A 126 5.51 9.65 13.17
CA LEU A 126 4.47 9.44 14.18
C LEU A 126 3.13 10.07 13.77
N GLU A 127 3.15 11.29 13.25
CA GLU A 127 1.95 11.97 12.76
C GLU A 127 1.33 11.21 11.57
N ALA A 128 2.16 10.74 10.64
CA ALA A 128 1.71 9.91 9.52
C ALA A 128 1.13 8.58 10.01
N ALA A 129 1.71 7.98 11.04
CA ALA A 129 1.20 6.74 11.66
C ALA A 129 -0.20 6.95 12.28
N ASP A 130 -0.40 8.05 13.02
CA ASP A 130 -1.72 8.39 13.57
C ASP A 130 -2.76 8.60 12.46
N LYS A 131 -2.41 9.37 11.42
CA LYS A 131 -3.29 9.63 10.27
C LYS A 131 -3.65 8.33 9.55
N TYR A 132 -2.69 7.44 9.38
CA TYR A 132 -2.91 6.15 8.74
C TYR A 132 -3.86 5.26 9.55
N VAL A 133 -3.63 5.12 10.86
CA VAL A 133 -4.50 4.32 11.72
C VAL A 133 -5.91 4.90 11.78
N LEU A 134 -6.05 6.23 11.79
CA LEU A 134 -7.35 6.89 11.67
C LEU A 134 -8.03 6.56 10.33
N ALA A 135 -7.31 6.63 9.20
CA ALA A 135 -7.86 6.31 7.89
C ALA A 135 -8.39 4.87 7.84
N ILE A 136 -7.64 3.89 8.36
CA ILE A 136 -8.11 2.51 8.47
C ILE A 136 -9.38 2.44 9.32
N LYS A 137 -9.35 3.04 10.52
CA LYS A 137 -10.47 3.02 11.44
C LYS A 137 -11.75 3.59 10.82
N MET A 138 -11.63 4.65 10.03
CA MET A 138 -12.76 5.23 9.31
C MET A 138 -13.28 4.30 8.21
N ARG A 139 -12.41 3.58 7.50
CA ARG A 139 -12.84 2.59 6.49
C ARG A 139 -13.58 1.42 7.13
N VAL A 140 -13.06 0.88 8.23
CA VAL A 140 -13.73 -0.19 8.97
C VAL A 140 -15.11 0.24 9.50
N ARG A 141 -15.21 1.47 10.03
CA ARG A 141 -16.50 2.03 10.48
C ARG A 141 -17.49 2.19 9.32
N ARG A 142 -17.04 2.67 8.17
CA ARG A 142 -17.88 2.86 7.00
C ARG A 142 -18.48 1.55 6.50
N GLU A 143 -17.66 0.50 6.47
CA GLU A 143 -18.10 -0.86 6.12
C GLU A 143 -19.09 -1.42 7.16
N ARG A 144 -18.76 -1.29 8.46
CA ARG A 144 -19.63 -1.70 9.58
C ARG A 144 -21.00 -1.04 9.54
N ASP A 145 -21.02 0.27 9.28
CA ASP A 145 -22.23 1.08 9.31
C ASP A 145 -22.96 1.06 7.96
N HIS A 146 -22.45 0.30 6.97
CA HIS A 146 -22.98 0.19 5.61
C HIS A 146 -23.22 1.54 4.92
N ILE A 147 -22.31 2.50 5.13
CA ILE A 147 -22.45 3.85 4.58
C ILE A 147 -21.79 3.91 3.19
N PRO A 148 -22.55 4.03 2.09
CA PRO A 148 -21.96 4.07 0.74
C PRO A 148 -21.18 5.37 0.50
N LEU A 149 -20.22 5.34 -0.43
CA LEU A 149 -19.53 6.55 -0.93
C LEU A 149 -20.50 7.49 -1.64
N THR A 150 -20.48 8.77 -1.27
CA THR A 150 -21.25 9.82 -1.94
C THR A 150 -20.67 10.11 -3.33
N ASP A 151 -21.41 10.83 -4.18
CA ASP A 151 -20.89 11.18 -5.50
C ASP A 151 -19.71 12.15 -5.43
N ASP A 152 -19.64 13.01 -4.41
CA ASP A 152 -18.48 13.86 -4.18
C ASP A 152 -17.29 13.07 -3.64
N ASP A 153 -17.52 12.07 -2.77
CA ASP A 153 -16.46 11.14 -2.34
C ASP A 153 -15.82 10.43 -3.55
N LYS A 154 -16.64 9.97 -4.51
CA LYS A 154 -16.18 9.27 -5.72
C LYS A 154 -15.37 10.17 -6.65
N LYS A 155 -15.61 11.48 -6.67
CA LYS A 155 -14.81 12.43 -7.46
C LYS A 155 -13.40 12.60 -6.90
N ASN A 156 -13.22 12.44 -5.59
CA ASN A 156 -11.92 12.60 -4.96
C ASN A 156 -11.68 11.56 -3.86
N PRO A 157 -11.59 10.27 -4.23
CA PRO A 157 -11.64 9.18 -3.26
C PRO A 157 -10.44 9.19 -2.32
N ALA A 158 -9.27 9.67 -2.75
CA ALA A 158 -8.08 9.79 -1.91
C ALA A 158 -8.25 10.76 -0.72
N TRP A 159 -9.30 11.58 -0.72
CA TRP A 159 -9.62 12.50 0.37
C TRP A 159 -10.90 12.11 1.13
N ALA A 160 -11.78 11.32 0.50
CA ALA A 160 -13.00 10.81 1.09
C ALA A 160 -12.75 9.96 2.34
N GLU A 161 -13.48 10.22 3.41
CA GLU A 161 -13.31 9.49 4.66
C GLU A 161 -13.77 8.04 4.54
N GLY A 162 -12.96 7.10 5.02
CA GLY A 162 -13.27 5.68 4.97
C GLY A 162 -13.27 5.05 3.57
N SER A 163 -12.80 5.76 2.54
CA SER A 163 -12.52 5.15 1.25
C SER A 163 -11.24 4.28 1.29
N CYS A 164 -11.12 3.33 0.37
CA CYS A 164 -9.88 2.58 0.17
C CYS A 164 -8.71 3.50 -0.22
N ASP A 165 -8.93 4.44 -1.14
CA ASP A 165 -7.89 5.38 -1.60
C ASP A 165 -7.33 6.26 -0.49
N LYS A 166 -8.15 6.64 0.51
CA LYS A 166 -7.69 7.40 1.68
C LYS A 166 -6.73 6.56 2.53
N VAL A 167 -7.02 5.27 2.70
CA VAL A 167 -6.13 4.32 3.40
C VAL A 167 -4.81 4.16 2.65
N ILE A 168 -4.87 3.96 1.33
CA ILE A 168 -3.69 3.86 0.46
C ILE A 168 -2.85 5.14 0.54
N ARG A 169 -3.49 6.31 0.47
CA ARG A 169 -2.82 7.60 0.62
C ARG A 169 -2.12 7.73 1.97
N GLY A 170 -2.80 7.38 3.07
CA GLY A 170 -2.23 7.41 4.41
C GLY A 170 -1.01 6.49 4.54
N TYR A 171 -1.08 5.29 3.96
CA TYR A 171 0.05 4.37 3.93
C TYR A 171 1.23 4.89 3.10
N ASN A 172 0.97 5.51 1.94
CA ASN A 172 2.03 6.07 1.12
C ASN A 172 2.76 7.23 1.81
N ASP A 173 2.04 8.08 2.55
CA ASP A 173 2.67 9.10 3.40
C ASP A 173 3.50 8.43 4.50
N LEU A 174 2.98 7.40 5.18
CA LEU A 174 3.73 6.62 6.17
C LEU A 174 5.03 6.04 5.61
N VAL A 175 4.98 5.38 4.45
CA VAL A 175 6.17 4.86 3.73
C VAL A 175 7.15 6.00 3.41
N THR A 176 6.64 7.14 2.94
CA THR A 176 7.47 8.30 2.60
C THR A 176 8.21 8.81 3.84
N ARG A 177 7.52 8.97 4.97
CA ARG A 177 8.15 9.42 6.23
C ARG A 177 9.16 8.40 6.77
N PHE A 178 8.84 7.11 6.69
CA PHE A 178 9.76 6.04 7.09
C PHE A 178 11.06 6.08 6.27
N ASN A 179 10.96 6.30 4.96
CA ASN A 179 12.12 6.37 4.07
C ASN A 179 12.94 7.67 4.26
N LEU A 180 12.34 8.76 4.75
CA LEU A 180 13.06 10.00 5.04
C LEU A 180 13.80 9.95 6.39
N MET A 181 13.46 8.98 7.23
CA MET A 181 14.03 8.81 8.56
C MET A 181 15.28 7.90 8.57
N ASN A 182 15.36 6.96 7.62
CA ASN A 182 16.44 5.96 7.51
C ASN A 182 17.37 6.28 6.33
#